data_AF-A0A6B2X801-F1
#
_entry.id   AF-A0A6B2X801-F1
#
_cell.length_a   1.000
_cell.length_b   1.000
_cell.length_c   1.000
_cell.angle_alpha   90.00
_cell.angle_beta   90.00
_cell.angle_gamma   90.00
#
_symmetry.space_group_name_H-M   'P 1'
#
loop_
_entity.id
_entity.type
_entity.pdbx_description
1 polymer ?
#
loop_
_entity_poly.entity_id
_entity_poly.type
_entity_poly.pdbx_seq_one_letter_code
_entity_poly.pdbx_strand_id
1 'polypeptide(L)'
;MRLTRAAVLTAAAALAPALVLTAPAFAADATPSSVSATAATSVSADYPVDEMSDDEVRVAIMRIIGAPTTGRAVYREAQRAMDGTIEDQRAFLKTGLRLAQAEDDRVAIFRILADPATSPAVRAAAQVALDDGSPEALRYFLEVGRYEADA
;
A
#
# COMPACT_ATOMS: atom_id res chain seq x y z
N MET A 1 18.72 25.87 -38.14
CA MET A 1 19.48 26.76 -37.21
C MET A 1 18.64 26.90 -35.95
N ARG A 2 18.98 26.16 -34.87
CA ARG A 2 19.75 26.60 -33.69
C ARG A 2 19.06 27.67 -32.84
N LEU A 3 18.67 27.31 -31.61
CA LEU A 3 18.86 28.12 -30.39
C LEU A 3 19.01 27.14 -29.20
N THR A 4 20.23 26.77 -28.77
CA THR A 4 21.09 27.33 -27.68
C THR A 4 20.57 27.20 -26.24
N ARG A 5 21.48 26.63 -25.42
CA ARG A 5 21.46 26.36 -23.98
C ARG A 5 21.31 27.62 -23.12
N ALA A 6 20.80 27.44 -21.90
CA ALA A 6 21.15 28.30 -20.76
C ALA A 6 21.38 27.43 -19.51
N ALA A 7 22.50 27.67 -18.85
CA ALA A 7 22.98 27.01 -17.64
C ALA A 7 22.88 27.98 -16.46
N VAL A 8 22.68 27.50 -15.23
CA VAL A 8 23.08 28.22 -14.01
C VAL A 8 23.47 27.21 -12.92
N LEU A 9 24.75 27.22 -12.56
CA LEU A 9 25.32 26.72 -11.31
C LEU A 9 25.26 27.86 -10.28
N THR A 10 24.90 27.59 -9.03
CA THR A 10 25.26 28.47 -7.90
C THR A 10 25.59 27.64 -6.66
N ALA A 11 26.76 27.93 -6.09
CA ALA A 11 27.24 27.50 -4.79
C ALA A 11 27.42 28.76 -3.92
N ALA A 12 27.10 28.69 -2.62
CA ALA A 12 27.54 29.61 -1.54
C ALA A 12 27.02 29.01 -0.20
N ALA A 13 27.82 28.54 0.74
CA ALA A 13 28.79 29.22 1.62
C ALA A 13 28.15 30.04 2.76
N ALA A 14 28.35 29.52 3.98
CA ALA A 14 28.49 30.12 5.32
C ALA A 14 27.68 31.37 5.73
N LEU A 15 27.07 31.33 6.93
CA LEU A 15 27.45 32.14 8.12
C LEU A 15 26.32 32.05 9.18
N ALA A 16 26.68 31.74 10.43
CA ALA A 16 25.77 31.72 11.57
C ALA A 16 25.39 33.14 12.05
N PRO A 17 24.24 33.27 12.77
CA PRO A 17 24.17 34.22 13.88
C PRO A 17 23.75 33.51 15.17
N ALA A 18 24.51 33.82 16.22
CA ALA A 18 24.22 33.48 17.61
C ALA A 18 23.00 34.26 18.11
N LEU A 19 22.07 33.57 18.76
CA LEU A 19 21.03 34.15 19.59
C LEU A 19 21.19 33.58 21.00
N VAL A 20 21.78 34.38 21.88
CA VAL A 20 21.87 34.16 23.32
C VAL A 20 20.61 34.75 23.93
N LEU A 21 19.80 33.92 24.61
CA LEU A 21 18.85 34.43 25.61
C LEU A 21 18.61 33.41 26.73
N THR A 22 19.25 33.69 27.86
CA THR A 22 18.77 33.58 29.24
C THR A 22 17.80 32.43 29.60
N ALA A 23 18.32 31.46 30.35
CA ALA A 23 17.53 30.54 31.17
C ALA A 23 17.18 31.16 32.53
N PRO A 24 16.03 30.77 33.12
CA PRO A 24 15.95 30.49 34.54
C PRO A 24 15.64 29.02 34.79
N ALA A 25 16.41 28.43 35.70
CA ALA A 25 16.25 27.08 36.20
C ALA A 25 15.04 26.96 37.13
N PHE A 26 14.25 25.89 36.98
CA PHE A 26 13.44 25.31 38.04
C PHE A 26 13.45 23.79 37.96
N ALA A 27 13.74 23.17 39.11
CA ALA A 27 13.74 21.75 39.33
C ALA A 27 12.30 21.20 39.41
N ALA A 28 12.02 20.15 38.65
CA ALA A 28 10.92 19.24 38.95
C ALA A 28 11.21 17.86 38.36
N ASP A 29 11.21 16.91 39.27
CA ASP A 29 11.25 15.47 39.12
C ASP A 29 10.20 14.97 38.12
N ALA A 30 10.64 14.22 37.11
CA ALA A 30 9.93 13.14 36.41
C ALA A 30 10.69 12.85 35.11
N THR A 31 11.30 11.67 35.02
CA THR A 31 11.73 11.11 33.74
C THR A 31 10.49 10.70 32.94
N PRO A 32 10.21 11.28 31.76
CA PRO A 32 9.75 10.49 30.65
C PRO A 32 11.00 10.10 29.89
N SER A 33 11.45 8.86 30.12
CA SER A 33 12.25 8.14 29.12
C SER A 33 11.60 8.40 27.78
N SER A 34 12.33 9.09 26.91
CA SER A 34 11.97 9.26 25.52
C SER A 34 11.69 7.87 24.97
N VAL A 35 10.41 7.54 24.79
CA VAL A 35 10.01 6.41 23.99
C VAL A 35 10.55 6.69 22.60
N SER A 36 11.70 6.08 22.29
CA SER A 36 12.15 5.94 20.92
C SER A 36 10.94 5.49 20.13
N ALA A 37 10.53 6.29 19.16
CA ALA A 37 9.50 5.93 18.22
C ALA A 37 9.91 4.59 17.62
N THR A 38 9.25 3.53 18.08
CA THR A 38 9.36 2.20 17.50
C THR A 38 8.98 2.38 16.05
N ALA A 39 9.98 2.31 15.16
CA ALA A 39 9.73 2.26 13.74
C ALA A 39 8.74 1.11 13.53
N ALA A 40 7.55 1.45 13.04
CA ALA A 40 6.57 0.45 12.68
C ALA A 40 7.20 -0.41 11.59
N THR A 41 7.72 -1.57 11.96
CA THR A 41 7.84 -2.71 11.07
C THR A 41 6.44 -2.96 10.58
N SER A 42 6.09 -2.38 9.43
CA SER A 42 5.04 -2.92 8.60
C SER A 42 5.46 -4.36 8.33
N VAL A 43 4.78 -5.30 8.99
CA VAL A 43 4.83 -6.72 8.64
C VAL A 43 4.21 -6.80 7.24
N SER A 44 5.02 -6.52 6.23
CA SER A 44 4.78 -6.95 4.89
C SER A 44 4.64 -8.47 4.98
N ALA A 45 3.54 -9.00 4.43
CA ALA A 45 3.31 -10.43 4.36
C ALA A 45 4.62 -11.18 4.04
N ASP A 46 4.85 -12.26 4.79
CA ASP A 46 6.04 -13.11 4.97
C ASP A 46 6.58 -13.77 3.68
N TYR A 47 6.52 -13.07 2.55
CA TYR A 47 7.19 -13.45 1.32
C TYR A 47 8.56 -12.77 1.34
N PRO A 48 9.66 -13.52 1.47
CA PRO A 48 11.01 -12.98 1.36
C PRO A 48 11.32 -12.64 -0.11
N VAL A 49 10.55 -11.72 -0.69
CA VAL A 49 10.68 -11.27 -2.09
C VAL A 49 12.08 -10.71 -2.33
N ASP A 50 12.78 -10.23 -1.31
CA ASP A 50 14.17 -9.76 -1.40
C ASP A 50 15.19 -10.89 -1.58
N GLU A 51 14.90 -12.09 -1.07
CA GLU A 51 15.81 -13.24 -1.14
C GLU A 51 15.60 -14.06 -2.43
N MET A 52 14.42 -13.92 -3.06
CA MET A 52 14.11 -14.56 -4.33
C MET A 52 15.09 -14.12 -5.41
N SER A 53 15.49 -15.06 -6.26
CA SER A 53 16.19 -14.75 -7.51
C SER A 53 15.26 -14.00 -8.48
N ASP A 54 15.84 -13.28 -9.43
CA ASP A 54 15.08 -12.52 -10.42
C ASP A 54 14.17 -13.41 -11.28
N ASP A 55 14.61 -14.65 -11.55
CA ASP A 55 13.80 -15.63 -12.30
C ASP A 55 12.61 -16.12 -11.46
N GLU A 56 12.80 -16.37 -10.17
CA GLU A 56 11.71 -16.76 -9.28
C GLU A 56 10.67 -15.65 -9.14
N VAL A 57 11.10 -14.38 -9.08
CA VAL A 57 10.21 -13.21 -9.09
C VAL A 57 9.36 -13.21 -10.37
N ARG A 58 9.98 -13.40 -11.53
CA ARG A 58 9.26 -13.47 -12.82
C ARG A 58 8.26 -14.63 -12.86
N VAL A 59 8.70 -15.81 -12.44
CA VAL A 59 7.85 -17.00 -12.41
C VAL A 59 6.67 -16.81 -11.46
N ALA A 60 6.87 -16.21 -10.30
CA ALA A 60 5.80 -15.92 -9.35
C ALA A 60 4.73 -15.02 -9.95
N ILE A 61 5.12 -13.94 -10.63
CA ILE A 61 4.18 -13.04 -11.30
C ILE A 61 3.50 -13.72 -12.49
N MET A 62 4.22 -14.51 -13.29
CA MET A 62 3.61 -15.28 -14.40
C MET A 62 2.57 -16.28 -13.89
N ARG A 63 2.80 -16.88 -12.72
CA ARG A 63 1.83 -17.75 -12.06
C ARG A 63 0.60 -16.98 -11.60
N ILE A 64 0.77 -15.76 -11.09
CA ILE A 64 -0.35 -14.86 -10.77
C ILE A 64 -1.12 -14.55 -12.05
N ILE A 65 -0.46 -14.10 -13.13
CA ILE A 65 -1.11 -13.75 -14.40
C ILE A 65 -1.88 -14.94 -14.99
N GLY A 66 -1.32 -16.15 -14.93
CA GLY A 66 -1.93 -17.36 -15.48
C GLY A 66 -2.99 -18.02 -14.61
N ALA A 67 -3.21 -17.56 -13.37
CA ALA A 67 -4.22 -18.13 -12.50
C ALA A 67 -5.63 -17.75 -12.98
N PRO A 68 -6.59 -18.71 -12.99
CA PRO A 68 -7.95 -18.45 -13.47
C PRO A 68 -8.73 -17.49 -12.55
N THR A 69 -8.29 -17.33 -11.31
CA THR A 69 -8.89 -16.44 -10.30
C THR A 69 -8.36 -15.01 -10.37
N THR A 70 -7.46 -14.72 -11.31
CA THR A 70 -6.82 -13.41 -11.39
C THR A 70 -7.80 -12.34 -11.86
N GLY A 71 -7.99 -11.35 -10.98
CA GLY A 71 -8.83 -10.20 -11.26
C GLY A 71 -8.20 -9.23 -12.26
N ARG A 72 -9.01 -8.30 -12.73
CA ARG A 72 -8.64 -7.39 -13.82
C ARG A 72 -7.58 -6.39 -13.38
N ALA A 73 -7.68 -5.87 -12.16
CA ALA A 73 -6.69 -4.96 -11.61
C ALA A 73 -5.37 -5.68 -11.34
N VAL A 74 -5.41 -6.88 -10.74
CA VAL A 74 -4.22 -7.70 -10.53
C VAL A 74 -3.52 -8.01 -11.85
N TYR A 75 -4.24 -8.44 -12.88
CA TYR A 75 -3.67 -8.71 -14.19
C TYR A 75 -2.98 -7.48 -14.78
N ARG A 76 -3.66 -6.32 -14.72
CA ARG A 76 -3.14 -5.05 -15.25
C ARG A 76 -1.85 -4.63 -14.56
N GLU A 77 -1.81 -4.63 -13.22
CA GLU A 77 -0.61 -4.21 -12.49
C GLU A 77 0.51 -5.25 -12.61
N ALA A 78 0.19 -6.55 -12.71
CA ALA A 78 1.18 -7.60 -12.95
C ALA A 78 1.84 -7.46 -14.34
N GLN A 79 1.06 -7.17 -15.39
CA GLN A 79 1.59 -6.90 -16.73
C GLN A 79 2.48 -5.65 -16.72
N ARG A 80 2.03 -4.57 -16.08
CA ARG A 80 2.82 -3.34 -15.93
C ARG A 80 4.16 -3.60 -15.22
N ALA A 81 4.17 -4.44 -14.19
CA ALA A 81 5.40 -4.83 -13.51
C ALA A 81 6.32 -5.68 -14.41
N MET A 82 5.75 -6.58 -15.21
CA MET A 82 6.49 -7.38 -16.20
C MET A 82 7.15 -6.55 -17.30
N ASP A 83 6.52 -5.45 -17.71
CA ASP A 83 7.05 -4.51 -18.70
C ASP A 83 8.16 -3.59 -18.12
N GLY A 84 8.35 -3.62 -16.80
CA GLY A 84 9.29 -2.76 -16.07
C GLY A 84 10.62 -3.44 -15.70
N THR A 85 11.26 -2.90 -14.67
CA THR A 85 12.51 -3.40 -14.09
C THR A 85 12.26 -4.55 -13.10
N ILE A 86 13.31 -5.23 -12.65
CA ILE A 86 13.14 -6.28 -11.64
C ILE A 86 12.70 -5.71 -10.29
N GLU A 87 13.08 -4.47 -10.00
CA GLU A 87 12.65 -3.71 -8.84
C GLU A 87 11.14 -3.45 -8.88
N ASP A 88 10.58 -3.15 -10.05
CA ASP A 88 9.12 -2.99 -10.23
C ASP A 88 8.38 -4.32 -9.98
N GLN A 89 8.95 -5.43 -10.44
CA GLN A 89 8.41 -6.76 -10.21
C GLN A 89 8.43 -7.15 -8.72
N ARG A 90 9.54 -6.88 -8.03
CA ARG A 90 9.63 -7.07 -6.57
C ARG A 90 8.66 -6.15 -5.83
N ALA A 91 8.53 -4.89 -6.23
CA ALA A 91 7.60 -3.94 -5.63
C ALA A 91 6.13 -4.40 -5.80
N PHE A 92 5.79 -4.94 -6.96
CA PHE A 92 4.49 -5.55 -7.21
C PHE A 92 4.22 -6.71 -6.25
N LEU A 93 5.13 -7.66 -6.12
CA LEU A 93 4.94 -8.80 -5.20
C LEU A 93 4.86 -8.36 -3.73
N LYS A 94 5.63 -7.35 -3.32
CA LYS A 94 5.61 -6.85 -1.93
C LYS A 94 4.35 -6.08 -1.55
N THR A 95 3.84 -5.26 -2.47
CA THR A 95 2.81 -4.27 -2.14
C THR A 95 1.75 -4.14 -3.23
N GLY A 96 2.16 -4.10 -4.49
CA GLY A 96 1.26 -3.89 -5.63
C GLY A 96 0.17 -4.96 -5.76
N LEU A 97 0.48 -6.23 -5.51
CA LEU A 97 -0.46 -7.33 -5.56
C LEU A 97 -1.63 -7.12 -4.60
N ARG A 98 -1.34 -6.76 -3.34
CA ARG A 98 -2.37 -6.53 -2.32
C ARG A 98 -3.27 -5.35 -2.67
N LEU A 99 -2.69 -4.27 -3.20
CA LEU A 99 -3.45 -3.10 -3.62
C LEU A 99 -4.35 -3.39 -4.84
N ALA A 100 -3.82 -4.12 -5.82
CA ALA A 100 -4.58 -4.53 -7.00
C ALA A 100 -5.71 -5.50 -6.63
N GLN A 101 -5.45 -6.44 -5.72
CA GLN A 101 -6.49 -7.31 -5.15
C GLN A 101 -7.59 -6.51 -4.47
N ALA A 102 -7.24 -5.48 -3.69
CA ALA A 102 -8.24 -4.63 -3.04
C ALA A 102 -9.10 -3.85 -4.04
N GLU A 103 -8.54 -3.42 -5.18
CA GLU A 103 -9.32 -2.83 -6.26
C GLU A 103 -10.31 -3.84 -6.85
N ASP A 104 -9.85 -5.05 -7.15
CA ASP A 104 -10.72 -6.13 -7.65
C ASP A 104 -11.82 -6.50 -6.62
N ASP A 105 -11.47 -6.54 -5.34
CA ASP A 105 -12.38 -6.83 -4.23
C ASP A 105 -13.45 -5.72 -4.10
N ARG A 106 -13.08 -4.43 -4.18
CA ARG A 106 -14.05 -3.31 -4.20
C ARG A 106 -15.02 -3.45 -5.36
N VAL A 107 -14.54 -3.78 -6.55
CA VAL A 107 -15.39 -3.98 -7.72
C VAL A 107 -16.33 -5.17 -7.50
N ALA A 108 -15.86 -6.26 -6.87
CA ALA A 108 -16.71 -7.39 -6.51
C ALA A 108 -17.83 -6.99 -5.54
N ILE A 109 -17.52 -6.17 -4.53
CA ILE A 109 -18.52 -5.66 -3.58
C ILE A 109 -19.55 -4.76 -4.30
N PHE A 110 -19.12 -3.86 -5.18
CA PHE A 110 -20.05 -3.04 -5.96
C PHE A 110 -20.96 -3.89 -6.85
N ARG A 111 -20.47 -5.01 -7.40
CA ARG A 111 -21.32 -5.94 -8.16
C ARG A 111 -22.38 -6.60 -7.26
N ILE A 112 -22.03 -6.98 -6.03
CA ILE A 112 -22.99 -7.51 -5.06
C ILE A 112 -24.05 -6.44 -4.74
N LEU A 113 -23.65 -5.19 -4.51
CA LEU A 113 -24.58 -4.10 -4.25
C LEU A 113 -25.51 -3.77 -5.42
N ALA A 114 -25.04 -3.98 -6.65
CA ALA A 114 -25.83 -3.80 -7.86
C ALA A 114 -26.85 -4.92 -8.10
N ASP A 115 -26.70 -6.07 -7.45
CA ASP A 115 -27.66 -7.17 -7.56
C ASP A 115 -28.94 -6.84 -6.76
N PRO A 116 -30.11 -6.78 -7.41
CA PRO A 116 -31.38 -6.51 -6.73
C PRO A 116 -31.76 -7.60 -5.72
N ALA A 117 -31.25 -8.83 -5.86
CA ALA A 117 -31.53 -9.94 -4.96
C ALA A 117 -30.75 -9.84 -3.63
N THR A 118 -29.74 -8.97 -3.54
CA THR A 118 -28.94 -8.81 -2.31
C THR A 118 -29.80 -8.33 -1.14
N SER A 119 -29.74 -9.06 -0.02
CA SER A 119 -30.53 -8.77 1.17
C SER A 119 -30.13 -7.42 1.83
N PRO A 120 -31.03 -6.74 2.56
CA PRO A 120 -30.70 -5.48 3.23
C PRO A 120 -29.55 -5.60 4.22
N ALA A 121 -29.42 -6.73 4.92
CA ALA A 121 -28.34 -7.00 5.86
C ALA A 121 -26.99 -7.11 5.14
N VAL A 122 -26.91 -7.88 4.04
CA VAL A 122 -25.70 -7.97 3.21
C VAL A 122 -25.33 -6.62 2.61
N ARG A 123 -26.30 -5.80 2.19
CA ARG A 123 -26.02 -4.43 1.72
C ARG A 123 -25.42 -3.56 2.82
N ALA A 124 -25.93 -3.62 4.04
CA ALA A 124 -25.38 -2.86 5.16
C ALA A 124 -23.93 -3.28 5.47
N ALA A 125 -23.66 -4.59 5.53
CA ALA A 125 -22.31 -5.11 5.73
C ALA A 125 -21.34 -4.72 4.58
N ALA A 126 -21.82 -4.74 3.34
CA ALA A 126 -21.04 -4.29 2.18
C ALA A 126 -20.64 -2.82 2.28
N GLN A 127 -21.56 -1.94 2.72
CA GLN A 127 -21.25 -0.52 2.92
C GLN A 127 -20.18 -0.33 4.00
N VAL A 128 -20.30 -1.04 5.13
CA VAL A 128 -19.28 -0.98 6.20
C VAL A 128 -17.90 -1.37 5.69
N ALA A 129 -17.79 -2.43 4.88
CA ALA A 129 -16.51 -2.83 4.30
C ALA A 129 -15.94 -1.80 3.31
N LEU A 130 -16.80 -1.14 2.53
CA LEU A 130 -16.39 -0.08 1.61
C LEU A 130 -15.97 1.20 2.34
N ASP A 131 -16.65 1.54 3.43
CA ASP A 131 -16.35 2.71 4.27
C ASP A 131 -15.01 2.55 4.99
N ASP A 132 -14.70 1.36 5.49
CA ASP A 132 -13.36 1.03 6.02
C ASP A 132 -12.31 1.08 4.90
N GLY A 133 -12.61 0.43 3.78
CA GLY A 133 -11.81 0.50 2.56
C GLY A 133 -10.44 -0.17 2.64
N SER A 134 -10.06 -0.78 3.77
CA SER A 134 -8.83 -1.57 3.88
C SER A 134 -8.93 -2.86 3.06
N PRO A 135 -7.84 -3.32 2.43
CA PRO A 135 -7.83 -4.61 1.73
C PRO A 135 -8.32 -5.77 2.60
N GLU A 136 -8.03 -5.72 3.89
CA GLU A 136 -8.41 -6.72 4.87
C GLU A 136 -9.93 -6.73 5.10
N ALA A 137 -10.56 -5.57 5.32
CA ALA A 137 -12.01 -5.47 5.49
C ALA A 137 -12.79 -5.89 4.22
N LEU A 138 -12.31 -5.47 3.06
CA LEU A 138 -12.91 -5.82 1.77
C LEU A 138 -12.86 -7.35 1.54
N ARG A 139 -11.70 -7.97 1.78
CA ARG A 139 -11.52 -9.41 1.65
C ARG A 139 -12.39 -10.16 2.65
N TYR A 140 -12.39 -9.74 3.92
CA TYR A 140 -13.18 -10.35 4.97
C TYR A 140 -14.68 -10.35 4.65
N PHE A 141 -15.22 -9.23 4.14
CA PHE A 141 -16.62 -9.19 3.74
C PHE A 141 -16.94 -10.20 2.63
N LEU A 142 -16.09 -10.30 1.60
CA LEU A 142 -16.29 -11.21 0.48
C LEU A 142 -16.20 -12.69 0.88
N GLU A 143 -15.35 -13.03 1.85
CA GLU A 143 -15.11 -14.40 2.27
C GLU A 143 -16.05 -14.86 3.38
N VAL A 144 -16.37 -13.98 4.33
CA VAL A 144 -17.04 -14.33 5.57
C VAL A 144 -18.26 -13.42 5.81
N GLY A 145 -18.04 -12.10 5.85
CA GLY A 145 -19.06 -11.15 6.33
C GLY A 145 -20.38 -11.17 5.55
N ARG A 146 -20.36 -11.46 4.24
CA ARG A 146 -21.59 -11.59 3.44
C ARG A 146 -22.44 -12.81 3.83
N TYR A 147 -21.84 -13.88 4.33
CA TYR A 147 -22.55 -15.10 4.73
C TYR A 147 -23.08 -14.98 6.15
N GLU A 148 -22.33 -14.32 7.03
CA GLU A 148 -22.79 -13.99 8.39
C GLU A 148 -23.99 -13.03 8.36
N ALA A 149 -24.02 -12.10 7.40
CA ALA A 149 -25.14 -11.16 7.25
C ALA A 149 -26.41 -11.80 6.64
N ASP A 150 -26.31 -12.98 6.04
CA ASP A 150 -27.42 -13.69 5.40
C ASP A 150 -27.94 -14.89 6.20
N ALA A 151 -27.27 -15.22 7.33
CA ALA A 151 -27.61 -16.31 8.24
C ALA A 151 -28.71 -15.92 9.25
#